data_AF-A0A151LJF1-F1
#
_entry.id   AF-A0A151LJF1-F1
#
_cell.length_a   1.000
_cell.length_b   1.000
_cell.length_c   1.000
_cell.angle_alpha   90.00
_cell.angle_beta   90.00
_cell.angle_gamma   90.00
#
_symmetry.space_group_name_H-M   'P 1'
#
loop_
_entity.id
_entity.type
_entity.pdbx_description
1 polymer ?
#
loop_
_entity_poly.entity_id
_entity_poly.type
_entity_poly.pdbx_seq_one_letter_code
_entity_poly.pdbx_strand_id
1 'polypeptide(L)'
;MWKYNNIYSKSVQILKVCFYIIFILFTLYLLPKKLVPLLGISSAPLSCFSKLPQIYLNHKNKNTGNLSLLTYTFILSGNLARIFIILFNIKNKIYLINCGLVSFLNCTILFQVK
;
A
#
# COMPACT_ATOMS: atom_id res chain seq x y z
N MET A 1 -1.27 8.91 28.84
CA MET A 1 -2.35 8.84 27.83
C MET A 1 -2.20 10.00 26.86
N TRP A 2 -1.99 9.74 25.57
CA TRP A 2 -1.85 10.78 24.54
C TRP A 2 -3.23 11.42 24.32
N LYS A 3 -3.42 12.67 24.79
CA LYS A 3 -4.65 13.43 24.56
C LYS A 3 -4.54 14.09 23.19
N TYR A 4 -5.35 13.63 22.24
CA TYR A 4 -5.45 14.24 20.92
C TYR A 4 -5.92 15.69 21.06
N ASN A 5 -5.01 16.65 20.89
CA ASN A 5 -5.33 18.06 20.85
C ASN A 5 -5.41 18.49 19.39
N ASN A 6 -6.62 18.71 18.89
CA ASN A 6 -6.83 19.09 17.51
C ASN A 6 -6.46 20.56 17.30
N ILE A 7 -5.26 20.79 16.77
CA ILE A 7 -4.69 22.13 16.53
C ILE A 7 -5.48 22.89 15.44
N TYR A 8 -6.26 22.19 14.61
CA TYR A 8 -6.99 22.78 13.49
C TYR A 8 -8.42 23.18 13.86
N SER A 9 -8.79 24.42 13.52
CA SER A 9 -10.17 24.89 13.56
C SER A 9 -11.09 24.02 12.69
N LYS A 10 -12.36 23.85 13.09
CA LYS A 10 -13.37 23.04 12.38
C LYS A 10 -13.48 23.42 10.90
N SER A 11 -13.35 24.70 10.57
CA SER A 11 -13.41 25.20 9.18
C SER A 11 -12.27 24.65 8.30
N VAL A 12 -11.06 24.52 8.87
CA VAL A 12 -9.89 23.98 8.15
C VAL A 12 -10.04 22.49 7.89
N GLN A 13 -10.70 21.75 8.79
CA GLN A 13 -10.98 20.33 8.59
C GLN A 13 -11.97 20.11 7.46
N ILE A 14 -13.05 20.91 7.43
CA ILE A 14 -14.06 20.85 6.36
C ILE A 14 -13.40 21.16 5.01
N LEU A 15 -12.56 22.20 4.95
CA LEU A 15 -11.86 22.57 3.72
C LEU A 15 -10.94 21.46 3.21
N LYS A 16 -10.20 20.78 4.10
CA LYS A 16 -9.39 19.60 3.74
C LYS A 16 -10.24 18.49 3.16
N VAL A 17 -11.38 18.17 3.80
CA VAL A 17 -12.29 17.12 3.31
C VAL A 17 -12.86 17.48 1.94
N CYS A 18 -13.34 18.71 1.75
CA CYS A 18 -13.84 19.18 0.45
C CYS A 18 -12.76 19.07 -0.63
N PHE A 19 -11.52 19.47 -0.33
CA PHE A 19 -10.41 19.35 -1.27
C PHE A 19 -10.15 17.88 -1.67
N TYR A 20 -10.15 16.95 -0.71
CA TYR A 20 -10.02 15.52 -0.99
C TYR A 20 -11.16 14.99 -1.87
N ILE A 21 -12.42 15.40 -1.62
CA ILE A 21 -13.58 14.97 -2.41
C ILE A 21 -13.46 15.48 -3.86
N ILE A 22 -13.10 16.75 -4.05
CA ILE A 22 -12.92 17.35 -5.37
C ILE A 22 -11.81 16.62 -6.14
N PHE A 23 -10.69 16.33 -5.48
CA PHE A 23 -9.59 15.60 -6.09
C PHE A 23 -10.01 14.18 -6.54
N ILE A 24 -10.79 13.47 -5.72
CA ILE A 24 -11.32 12.14 -6.08
C ILE A 24 -12.25 12.23 -7.30
N LEU A 25 -13.18 13.20 -7.31
CA LEU A 25 -14.08 13.41 -8.45
C LEU A 25 -13.32 13.74 -9.74
N PHE A 26 -12.30 14.60 -9.66
CA PHE A 26 -11.43 14.90 -10.80
C PHE A 26 -10.76 13.63 -11.34
N THR A 27 -10.23 12.78 -10.45
CA THR A 27 -9.52 11.56 -10.84
C THR A 27 -10.46 10.53 -11.49
N LEU A 28 -11.73 10.48 -11.08
CA LEU A 28 -12.73 9.56 -11.62
C LEU A 28 -13.25 9.99 -13.00
N TYR A 29 -13.51 11.28 -13.20
CA TYR A 29 -14.22 11.76 -14.41
C TYR A 29 -13.30 12.37 -15.47
N LEU A 30 -12.21 13.04 -15.10
CA LEU A 30 -11.37 13.81 -16.03
C LEU A 30 -10.07 13.11 -16.43
N LEU A 31 -9.71 12.00 -15.78
CA LEU A 31 -8.41 11.37 -16.01
C LEU A 31 -8.38 10.62 -17.35
N PRO A 32 -7.47 10.97 -18.28
CA PRO A 32 -7.37 10.28 -19.56
C PRO A 32 -6.86 8.85 -19.37
N LYS A 33 -7.46 7.89 -20.09
CA LYS A 33 -7.16 6.45 -20.01
C LYS A 33 -5.67 6.11 -20.21
N LYS A 34 -4.90 6.96 -20.91
CA LYS A 34 -3.46 6.80 -21.13
C LYS A 34 -2.62 6.99 -19.86
N LEU A 35 -3.10 7.73 -18.86
CA LEU A 35 -2.37 7.98 -17.60
C LEU A 35 -2.63 6.91 -16.54
N VAL A 36 -3.67 6.09 -16.69
CA VAL A 36 -4.04 5.03 -15.74
C VAL A 36 -2.89 4.02 -15.50
N PRO A 37 -2.15 3.54 -16.52
CA PRO A 37 -1.00 2.67 -16.30
C PRO A 37 0.13 3.34 -15.51
N LEU A 38 0.33 4.64 -15.67
CA LEU A 38 1.37 5.40 -14.95
C LEU A 38 1.10 5.42 -13.44
N LEU A 39 -0.17 5.60 -13.06
CA LEU A 39 -0.61 5.50 -11.66
C LEU A 39 -0.47 4.07 -11.10
N GLY A 40 -0.72 3.06 -11.93
CA GLY A 40 -0.47 1.66 -11.58
C GLY A 40 1.01 1.39 -11.31
N ILE A 41 1.89 1.92 -12.16
CA ILE A 41 3.34 1.78 -12.02
C ILE A 41 3.83 2.50 -10.77
N SER A 42 3.36 3.71 -10.46
CA SER A 42 3.87 4.49 -9.31
C SER A 42 3.55 3.86 -7.95
N SER A 43 2.46 3.09 -7.85
CA SER A 43 2.07 2.40 -6.62
C SER A 43 3.05 1.31 -6.18
N ALA A 44 3.75 0.70 -7.13
CA ALA A 44 4.66 -0.41 -6.89
C ALA A 44 5.98 -0.01 -6.23
N PRO A 45 6.77 0.94 -6.77
CA PRO A 45 7.97 1.40 -6.11
C PRO A 45 7.64 2.00 -4.74
N LEU A 46 6.53 2.73 -4.59
CA LEU A 46 6.11 3.24 -3.28
C LEU A 46 5.92 2.11 -2.25
N SER A 47 5.25 1.02 -2.66
CA SER A 47 5.01 -0.14 -1.81
C SER A 47 6.31 -0.89 -1.48
N CYS A 48 7.22 -1.03 -2.45
CA CYS A 48 8.54 -1.62 -2.22
C CYS A 48 9.39 -0.77 -1.28
N PHE A 49 9.50 0.55 -1.53
CA PHE A 49 10.26 1.48 -0.69
C PHE A 49 9.73 1.60 0.74
N SER A 50 8.45 1.35 0.96
CA SER A 50 7.90 1.29 2.33
C SER A 50 8.34 0.02 3.07
N LYS A 51 8.50 -1.11 2.38
CA LYS A 51 8.80 -2.42 2.97
C LYS A 51 10.30 -2.68 3.14
N LEU A 52 11.13 -2.21 2.21
CA LEU A 52 12.59 -2.35 2.27
C LEU A 52 13.23 -1.83 3.57
N PRO A 53 12.97 -0.59 4.04
CA PRO A 53 13.53 -0.10 5.31
C PRO A 53 12.98 -0.88 6.50
N GLN A 54 11.72 -1.34 6.44
CA GLN A 54 11.13 -2.18 7.48
C GLN A 54 11.87 -3.53 7.58
N ILE A 55 12.14 -4.20 6.46
CA ILE A 55 12.92 -5.45 6.39
C ILE A 55 14.32 -5.24 6.96
N TYR A 56 14.98 -4.15 6.56
CA TYR A 56 16.31 -3.82 7.05
C TYR A 56 16.34 -3.58 8.57
N LEU A 57 15.38 -2.81 9.09
CA LEU A 57 15.28 -2.54 10.53
C LEU A 57 14.94 -3.80 11.32
N ASN A 58 14.02 -4.64 10.84
CA ASN A 58 13.69 -5.92 11.48
C ASN A 58 14.92 -6.83 11.54
N HIS A 59 15.69 -6.91 10.45
CA HIS A 59 16.92 -7.69 10.40
C HIS A 59 18.01 -7.14 11.34
N LYS A 60 18.22 -5.80 11.34
CA LYS A 60 19.21 -5.15 12.20
C LYS A 60 18.87 -5.28 13.69
N ASN A 61 17.60 -5.10 14.04
CA ASN A 61 17.14 -5.09 15.43
C ASN A 61 16.87 -6.50 15.98
N LYS A 62 16.82 -7.53 15.12
CA LYS A 62 16.50 -8.94 15.46
C LYS A 62 15.20 -9.13 16.25
N ASN A 63 14.36 -8.11 16.30
CA ASN A 63 13.11 -8.09 17.00
C ASN A 63 12.08 -7.41 16.09
N THR A 64 10.93 -8.05 15.93
CA THR A 64 9.84 -7.57 15.09
C THR A 64 8.84 -6.66 15.82
N GLY A 65 9.06 -6.40 17.12
CA GLY A 65 8.30 -5.43 17.89
C GLY A 65 6.80 -5.74 17.88
N ASN A 66 5.98 -4.81 17.36
CA ASN A 66 4.52 -4.92 17.26
C ASN A 66 4.02 -5.63 15.97
N LEU A 67 4.91 -6.22 15.15
CA LEU A 67 4.45 -6.94 13.96
C LEU A 67 3.74 -8.24 14.36
N SER A 68 2.44 -8.30 14.05
CA SER A 68 1.66 -9.52 14.22
C SER A 68 1.87 -10.48 13.05
N LEU A 69 2.28 -11.70 13.37
CA LEU A 69 2.41 -12.80 12.42
C LEU A 69 1.08 -13.04 11.66
N LEU A 70 -0.05 -13.02 12.39
CA LEU A 70 -1.39 -13.23 11.83
C LEU A 70 -1.77 -12.13 10.83
N THR A 71 -1.37 -10.89 11.09
CA THR A 71 -1.63 -9.78 10.15
C THR A 71 -0.85 -10.00 8.85
N TYR A 72 0.42 -10.41 8.95
CA TYR A 72 1.25 -10.65 7.76
C TYR A 72 0.81 -11.88 6.97
N THR A 73 0.28 -12.93 7.62
CA THR A 73 -0.32 -14.08 6.90
C THR A 73 -1.56 -13.67 6.10
N PHE A 74 -2.42 -12.80 6.65
CA PHE A 74 -3.57 -12.28 5.91
C PHE A 74 -3.17 -11.33 4.79
N ILE A 75 -2.14 -10.51 5.00
CA ILE A 75 -1.59 -9.66 3.93
C ILE A 75 -1.03 -10.52 2.80
N LEU A 76 -0.30 -11.61 3.11
CA LEU A 76 0.27 -12.49 2.09
C LEU A 76 -0.82 -13.23 1.30
N SER A 77 -1.83 -13.80 1.97
CA SER A 77 -2.96 -14.46 1.30
C SER A 77 -3.76 -13.49 0.42
N GLY A 78 -4.01 -12.25 0.88
CA GLY A 78 -4.67 -11.22 0.07
C GLY A 78 -3.87 -10.83 -1.19
N ASN A 79 -2.55 -10.79 -1.12
CA ASN A 79 -1.72 -10.56 -2.31
C ASN A 79 -1.69 -11.76 -3.25
N LEU A 80 -1.74 -12.99 -2.74
CA LEU A 80 -1.93 -14.19 -3.55
C LEU A 80 -3.26 -14.17 -4.31
N ALA A 81 -4.34 -13.79 -3.63
CA ALA A 81 -5.65 -13.63 -4.26
C ALA A 81 -5.63 -12.58 -5.39
N ARG A 82 -4.89 -11.47 -5.20
CA ARG A 82 -4.70 -10.46 -6.25
C ARG A 82 -3.92 -10.99 -7.45
N ILE A 83 -2.85 -11.76 -7.22
CA ILE A 83 -2.09 -12.40 -8.31
C ILE A 83 -3.03 -13.30 -9.12
N PHE A 84 -3.83 -14.13 -8.43
CA PHE A 84 -4.84 -14.97 -9.07
C PHE A 84 -5.80 -14.12 -9.93
N ILE A 85 -6.46 -13.11 -9.36
CA ILE A 85 -7.39 -12.26 -10.11
C ILE A 85 -6.73 -11.59 -11.32
N ILE A 86 -5.49 -11.10 -11.19
CA ILE A 86 -4.76 -10.48 -12.30
C ILE A 86 -4.51 -11.48 -13.42
N LEU A 87 -4.07 -12.70 -13.09
CA LEU A 87 -3.81 -13.75 -14.08
C LEU A 87 -5.07 -14.11 -14.88
N PHE A 88 -6.24 -14.16 -14.23
CA PHE A 88 -7.49 -14.55 -14.89
C PHE A 88 -8.20 -13.39 -15.59
N ASN A 89 -8.18 -12.17 -15.02
CA ASN A 89 -9.01 -11.05 -15.48
C ASN A 89 -8.25 -9.90 -16.15
N ILE A 90 -6.92 -9.79 -15.96
CA ILE A 90 -6.16 -8.60 -16.37
C ILE A 90 -5.00 -8.99 -17.29
N LYS A 91 -5.06 -8.58 -18.57
CA LYS A 91 -3.98 -8.80 -19.54
C LYS A 91 -2.72 -7.94 -19.33
N ASN A 92 -2.73 -7.04 -18.34
CA ASN A 92 -1.63 -6.12 -18.11
C ASN A 92 -0.54 -6.73 -17.22
N LYS A 93 0.54 -7.18 -17.87
CA LYS A 93 1.70 -7.83 -17.23
C LYS A 93 2.41 -6.96 -16.19
N ILE A 94 2.32 -5.63 -16.30
CA ILE A 94 2.97 -4.70 -15.36
C ILE A 94 2.41 -4.87 -13.95
N TYR A 95 1.09 -4.99 -13.82
CA TYR A 95 0.43 -5.19 -12.52
C TYR A 95 0.79 -6.54 -11.90
N LEU A 96 0.97 -7.57 -12.73
CA LEU A 96 1.37 -8.89 -12.27
C LEU A 96 2.78 -8.88 -11.67
N ILE A 97 3.75 -8.27 -12.35
CA ILE A 97 5.14 -8.14 -11.87
C ILE A 97 5.17 -7.37 -10.56
N ASN A 98 4.45 -6.24 -10.49
CA ASN A 98 4.36 -5.43 -9.28
C ASN A 98 3.78 -6.20 -8.10
N CYS A 99 2.67 -6.91 -8.32
CA CYS A 99 2.03 -7.70 -7.27
C CYS A 99 2.91 -8.87 -6.82
N GLY A 100 3.61 -9.52 -7.75
CA GLY A 100 4.59 -10.57 -7.46
C GLY A 100 5.74 -10.07 -6.58
N LEU A 101 6.36 -8.94 -6.94
CA LEU A 101 7.43 -8.32 -6.14
C LEU A 101 6.96 -7.96 -4.73
N VAL A 102 5.79 -7.35 -4.61
CA VAL A 102 5.22 -6.98 -3.31
C VAL A 102 4.91 -8.22 -2.46
N SER A 103 4.40 -9.29 -3.07
CA SER A 103 4.12 -10.56 -2.39
C SER A 103 5.40 -11.21 -1.89
N PHE A 104 6.47 -11.19 -2.69
CA PHE A 104 7.79 -11.66 -2.28
C PHE A 104 8.34 -10.89 -1.08
N LEU A 105 8.27 -9.55 -1.09
CA LEU A 105 8.68 -8.73 0.05
C LEU A 105 7.86 -9.03 1.30
N ASN A 106 6.54 -9.19 1.17
CA ASN A 106 5.69 -9.58 2.32
C ASN A 106 6.07 -10.96 2.88
N CYS A 107 6.46 -11.90 2.02
CA CYS A 107 6.94 -13.21 2.43
C CYS A 107 8.24 -13.09 3.23
N THR A 108 9.21 -12.27 2.77
CA THR A 108 10.46 -12.03 3.51
C THR A 108 10.21 -11.42 4.89
N ILE A 109 9.25 -10.50 5.01
CA ILE A 109 8.88 -9.94 6.33
C ILE A 109 8.25 -11.02 7.20
N LEU A 110 7.34 -11.83 6.66
CA LEU A 110 6.68 -12.90 7.40
C LEU A 110 7.69 -13.90 7.97
N PHE A 111 8.72 -14.28 7.19
CA PHE A 111 9.82 -15.12 7.68
C PHE A 111 10.68 -14.47 8.76
N GLN A 112 10.73 -13.14 8.81
CA GLN A 112 11.46 -12.38 9.84
C GLN A 112 10.65 -12.18 11.12
N VAL A 113 9.33 -12.32 11.08
CA VAL A 113 8.47 -12.26 12.27
C VAL A 113 8.71 -13.52 13.11
N LYS A 114 9.36 -13.33 14.26
CA LYS A 114 9.62 -14.34 15.30
C LYS A 114 9.03 -13.89 16.62
#